data_AF-A0A520DVT3-F1
#
_entry.id   AF-A0A520DVT3-F1
#
_cell.length_a   1.000
_cell.length_b   1.000
_cell.length_c   1.000
_cell.angle_alpha   90.00
_cell.angle_beta   90.00
_cell.angle_gamma   90.00
#
_symmetry.space_group_name_H-M   'P 1'
#
loop_
_entity.id
_entity.type
_entity.pdbx_description
1 polymer ?
#
loop_
_entity_poly.entity_id
_entity_poly.type
_entity_poly.pdbx_seq_one_letter_code
_entity_poly.pdbx_strand_id
1 'polypeptide(L)'
;MKKLYKPISYLTVLAISASLLSACTNTDKAENKNSEAVQTDSLIDYVAQRLPIYERVKLTTNLNQLSVNDRKILPLLIQAAEIMDELYWKQAYPQRDSLLATIKDEKTRDFVNINYGPWDRLNNEKPFVAGVGPKPEGASFYPYGITKEEIEKSTLADKFGAYSVIQKDSTGKLSTVPYHILFAGELQRASSLLKQAALIAEDAGLKKYLNLRADALVTDNFTASDYAWLDMKTNGLDIIIGPIENYEDKLFNARTSYEAYVLIKDKEWSKRLAKYVKMLPELQKNLPVAAKYKT
;
A
#
# COMPACT_ATOMS: atom_id res chain seq x y z
N MET A 1 1.44 -4.92 -68.54
CA MET A 1 2.59 -5.69 -69.11
C MET A 1 3.07 -6.63 -67.99
N LYS A 2 3.26 -7.95 -68.16
CA LYS A 2 4.38 -8.65 -68.86
C LYS A 2 5.75 -8.10 -68.36
N LYS A 3 6.66 -8.86 -67.73
CA LYS A 3 6.86 -10.34 -67.48
C LYS A 3 7.34 -10.56 -66.01
N LEU A 4 7.10 -11.71 -65.33
CA LEU A 4 7.88 -12.98 -65.28
C LEU A 4 9.41 -12.77 -65.08
N TYR A 5 10.17 -13.49 -64.25
CA TYR A 5 10.20 -14.93 -63.85
C TYR A 5 10.69 -15.07 -62.37
N LYS A 6 10.53 -16.10 -61.51
CA LYS A 6 10.03 -17.51 -61.46
C LYS A 6 10.79 -18.62 -62.21
N PRO A 7 11.10 -19.82 -61.62
CA PRO A 7 11.04 -20.28 -60.20
C PRO A 7 12.23 -21.21 -59.80
N ILE A 8 12.10 -21.99 -58.70
CA ILE A 8 12.63 -23.37 -58.56
C ILE A 8 11.58 -24.21 -57.77
N SER A 9 11.60 -25.54 -57.90
CA SER A 9 10.45 -26.41 -57.62
C SER A 9 10.58 -27.37 -56.43
N TYR A 10 9.41 -27.59 -55.80
CA TYR A 10 8.85 -28.83 -55.22
C TYR A 10 9.65 -30.15 -55.31
N LEU A 11 9.51 -30.99 -54.26
CA LEU A 11 8.63 -32.18 -54.33
C LEU A 11 8.11 -32.62 -52.95
N THR A 12 7.22 -33.63 -52.91
CA THR A 12 6.33 -34.02 -51.79
C THR A 12 6.38 -35.54 -51.49
N VAL A 13 5.44 -36.02 -50.64
CA VAL A 13 5.09 -37.42 -50.25
C VAL A 13 5.63 -37.77 -48.84
N LEU A 14 4.89 -38.10 -47.77
CA LEU A 14 3.57 -38.72 -47.42
C LEU A 14 3.75 -40.16 -46.84
N ALA A 15 2.75 -40.64 -46.08
CA ALA A 15 2.65 -41.93 -45.34
C ALA A 15 3.22 -41.94 -43.90
N ILE A 16 2.81 -42.87 -43.00
CA ILE A 16 1.48 -43.25 -42.48
C ILE A 16 1.69 -44.18 -41.25
N SER A 17 0.76 -44.13 -40.30
CA SER A 17 0.66 -44.80 -38.98
C SER A 17 1.15 -46.26 -38.76
N ALA A 18 1.41 -46.58 -37.48
CA ALA A 18 0.88 -47.74 -36.70
C ALA A 18 1.83 -48.90 -36.22
N SER A 19 2.12 -48.86 -34.89
CA SER A 19 1.66 -49.86 -33.87
C SER A 19 2.52 -51.05 -33.36
N LEU A 20 2.26 -51.38 -32.08
CA LEU A 20 2.40 -52.66 -31.32
C LEU A 20 3.72 -53.13 -30.62
N LEU A 21 3.67 -53.04 -29.28
CA LEU A 21 3.97 -54.06 -28.23
C LEU A 21 5.26 -54.93 -28.23
N SER A 22 6.07 -54.78 -27.16
CA SER A 22 6.31 -55.79 -26.09
C SER A 22 7.26 -55.18 -25.03
N ALA A 23 6.97 -55.09 -23.73
CA ALA A 23 6.64 -56.12 -22.73
C ALA A 23 7.86 -56.93 -22.24
N CYS A 24 8.43 -56.51 -21.10
CA CYS A 24 9.24 -57.35 -20.22
C CYS A 24 9.10 -56.86 -18.76
N THR A 25 9.22 -57.78 -17.81
CA THR A 25 8.90 -57.59 -16.38
C THR A 25 10.07 -57.08 -15.55
N ASN A 26 9.78 -56.33 -14.48
CA ASN A 26 10.42 -56.61 -13.19
C ASN A 26 9.46 -56.32 -12.03
N THR A 27 9.56 -57.09 -10.95
CA THR A 27 8.65 -57.00 -9.79
C THR A 27 9.43 -56.79 -8.50
N ASP A 28 9.38 -55.56 -7.97
CA ASP A 28 9.82 -55.25 -6.61
C ASP A 28 8.63 -54.89 -5.72
N LYS A 29 8.66 -55.36 -4.48
CA LYS A 29 7.59 -55.16 -3.50
C LYS A 29 7.73 -53.79 -2.84
N ALA A 30 6.81 -52.87 -3.14
CA ALA A 30 6.61 -51.70 -2.31
C ALA A 30 5.90 -52.10 -1.00
N GLU A 31 6.55 -51.90 0.15
CA GLU A 31 5.90 -52.05 1.46
C GLU A 31 4.89 -50.93 1.67
N ASN A 32 3.67 -51.29 2.05
CA ASN A 32 2.56 -50.35 2.16
C ASN A 32 2.59 -49.59 3.49
N LYS A 33 3.52 -48.63 3.61
CA LYS A 33 3.54 -47.68 4.73
C LYS A 33 2.45 -46.62 4.54
N ASN A 34 1.27 -46.90 5.09
CA ASN A 34 0.26 -45.89 5.39
C ASN A 34 0.80 -44.93 6.47
N SER A 35 1.69 -44.02 6.08
CA SER A 35 1.79 -42.74 6.77
C SER A 35 0.51 -41.98 6.48
N GLU A 36 -0.28 -41.66 7.50
CA GLU A 36 -1.37 -40.70 7.37
C GLU A 36 -0.75 -39.32 7.08
N ALA A 37 -0.60 -39.01 5.80
CA ALA A 37 -0.17 -37.70 5.35
C ALA A 37 -1.26 -36.70 5.76
N VAL A 38 -1.00 -35.93 6.82
CA VAL A 38 -1.83 -34.78 7.21
C VAL A 38 -1.90 -33.87 6.00
N GLN A 39 -3.03 -33.90 5.31
CA GLN A 39 -3.22 -33.17 4.06
C GLN A 39 -3.39 -31.69 4.40
N THR A 40 -2.27 -30.98 4.43
CA THR A 40 -2.19 -29.54 4.64
C THR A 40 -3.04 -28.82 3.60
N ASP A 41 -3.73 -27.76 4.04
CA ASP A 41 -4.45 -26.90 3.10
C ASP A 41 -3.44 -26.26 2.15
N SER A 42 -3.69 -26.41 0.84
CA SER A 42 -2.95 -25.78 -0.25
C SER A 42 -2.70 -24.27 -0.05
N LEU A 43 -3.57 -23.58 0.70
CA LEU A 43 -3.42 -22.17 1.05
C LEU A 43 -2.44 -21.95 2.20
N ILE A 44 -2.43 -22.83 3.21
CA ILE A 44 -1.43 -22.79 4.31
C ILE A 44 -0.04 -23.12 3.74
N ASP A 45 0.07 -24.09 2.85
CA ASP A 45 1.34 -24.42 2.19
C ASP A 45 1.82 -23.28 1.26
N TYR A 46 0.90 -22.60 0.58
CA TYR A 46 1.21 -21.39 -0.19
C TYR A 46 1.76 -20.27 0.72
N VAL A 47 1.11 -20.00 1.86
CA VAL A 47 1.60 -19.01 2.84
C VAL A 47 2.97 -19.43 3.40
N ALA A 48 3.16 -20.71 3.75
CA ALA A 48 4.43 -21.20 4.29
C ALA A 48 5.60 -21.04 3.29
N GLN A 49 5.33 -21.08 1.98
CA GLN A 49 6.30 -20.81 0.93
C GLN A 49 6.51 -19.31 0.64
N ARG A 50 5.51 -18.45 0.92
CA ARG A 50 5.53 -17.02 0.59
C ARG A 50 5.96 -16.12 1.74
N LEU A 51 5.63 -16.44 2.99
CA LEU A 51 6.05 -15.69 4.17
C LEU A 51 7.59 -15.45 4.23
N PRO A 52 8.47 -16.41 3.86
CA PRO A 52 9.93 -16.20 3.88
C PRO A 52 10.48 -15.14 2.92
N ILE A 53 9.68 -14.53 2.02
CA ILE A 53 10.15 -13.38 1.23
C ILE A 53 10.23 -12.08 2.07
N TYR A 54 9.58 -12.06 3.23
CA TYR A 54 9.54 -10.93 4.15
C TYR A 54 10.57 -11.12 5.28
N GLU A 55 11.80 -10.70 5.02
CA GLU A 55 12.89 -10.78 6.00
C GLU A 55 12.65 -9.88 7.23
N ARG A 56 12.88 -10.39 8.44
CA ARG A 56 12.51 -9.74 9.70
C ARG A 56 13.63 -8.82 10.21
N VAL A 57 13.76 -7.66 9.58
CA VAL A 57 14.75 -6.63 9.95
C VAL A 57 14.31 -5.84 11.18
N LYS A 58 15.15 -5.79 12.22
CA LYS A 58 14.94 -4.91 13.38
C LYS A 58 15.36 -3.47 13.05
N LEU A 59 14.39 -2.58 12.84
CA LEU A 59 14.64 -1.15 12.70
C LEU A 59 15.19 -0.57 14.02
N THR A 60 16.30 0.18 13.94
CA THR A 60 16.95 0.84 15.10
C THR A 60 17.62 2.15 14.68
N THR A 61 17.81 3.07 15.62
CA THR A 61 18.48 4.36 15.38
C THR A 61 19.03 4.96 16.69
N ASN A 62 19.97 5.91 16.59
CA ASN A 62 20.71 6.45 17.73
C ASN A 62 19.98 7.63 18.40
N LEU A 63 19.14 7.34 19.40
CA LEU A 63 18.36 8.33 20.13
C LEU A 63 19.19 9.37 20.92
N ASN A 64 20.50 9.18 21.08
CA ASN A 64 21.38 10.14 21.75
C ASN A 64 21.65 11.40 20.90
N GLN A 65 21.36 11.36 19.59
CA GLN A 65 21.47 12.52 18.70
C GLN A 65 20.31 13.52 18.83
N LEU A 66 19.22 13.12 19.52
CA LEU A 66 18.03 13.94 19.74
C LEU A 66 18.17 14.85 20.96
N SER A 67 17.36 15.92 21.02
CA SER A 67 17.19 16.70 22.25
C SER A 67 16.48 15.88 23.35
N VAL A 68 16.54 16.37 24.59
CA VAL A 68 15.78 15.78 25.71
C VAL A 68 14.26 15.90 25.47
N ASN A 69 13.83 16.93 24.74
CA ASN A 69 12.42 17.18 24.44
C ASN A 69 11.98 16.45 23.17
N ASP A 70 12.82 16.32 22.14
CA ASP A 70 12.61 15.39 21.01
C ASP A 70 12.37 13.95 21.50
N ARG A 71 13.17 13.46 22.47
CA ARG A 71 12.95 12.12 23.05
C ARG A 71 11.62 11.96 23.80
N LYS A 72 11.03 13.04 24.33
CA LYS A 72 9.68 13.03 24.94
C LYS A 72 8.57 13.08 23.90
N ILE A 73 8.85 13.63 22.72
CA ILE A 73 7.90 13.72 21.60
C ILE A 73 7.71 12.36 20.92
N LEU A 74 8.78 11.56 20.78
CA LEU A 74 8.74 10.28 20.07
C LEU A 74 7.55 9.36 20.47
N PRO A 75 7.25 9.10 21.76
CA PRO A 75 6.10 8.27 22.14
C PRO A 75 4.74 8.83 21.70
N LEU A 76 4.59 10.16 21.62
CA LEU A 76 3.35 10.81 21.16
C LEU A 76 3.18 10.66 19.64
N LEU A 77 4.28 10.76 18.89
CA LEU A 77 4.28 10.55 17.44
C LEU A 77 4.03 9.09 17.08
N ILE A 78 4.56 8.14 17.86
CA ILE A 78 4.31 6.70 17.70
C ILE A 78 2.83 6.39 17.95
N GLN A 79 2.24 6.86 19.05
CA GLN A 79 0.80 6.70 19.30
C GLN A 79 -0.08 7.35 18.22
N ALA A 80 0.36 8.46 17.61
CA ALA A 80 -0.36 9.07 16.50
C ALA A 80 -0.24 8.25 15.20
N ALA A 81 0.91 7.61 14.97
CA ALA A 81 1.14 6.68 13.85
C ALA A 81 0.37 5.36 14.00
N GLU A 82 0.27 4.81 15.21
CA GLU A 82 -0.56 3.63 15.54
C GLU A 82 -2.04 3.87 15.19
N ILE A 83 -2.55 5.10 15.34
CA ILE A 83 -3.91 5.45 14.89
C ILE A 83 -3.99 5.47 13.35
N MET A 84 -2.93 5.81 12.63
CA MET A 84 -2.96 5.72 11.15
C MET A 84 -2.97 4.26 10.67
N ASP A 85 -2.32 3.34 11.39
CA ASP A 85 -2.43 1.89 11.16
C ASP A 85 -3.89 1.41 11.38
N GLU A 86 -4.52 1.79 12.49
CA GLU A 86 -5.94 1.52 12.75
C GLU A 86 -6.86 2.02 11.61
N LEU A 87 -6.55 3.19 11.02
CA LEU A 87 -7.31 3.78 9.92
C LEU A 87 -7.01 3.13 8.56
N TYR A 88 -5.76 2.78 8.27
CA TYR A 88 -5.40 2.07 7.04
C TYR A 88 -6.06 0.69 7.00
N TRP A 89 -6.11 -0.03 8.13
CA TRP A 89 -6.90 -1.26 8.24
C TRP A 89 -8.39 -1.06 7.91
N LYS A 90 -9.00 0.06 8.33
CA LYS A 90 -10.40 0.37 7.99
C LYS A 90 -10.61 0.70 6.50
N GLN A 91 -9.58 1.15 5.79
CA GLN A 91 -9.62 1.40 4.35
C GLN A 91 -9.35 0.13 3.52
N ALA A 92 -8.33 -0.64 3.90
CA ALA A 92 -7.92 -1.86 3.18
C ALA A 92 -8.83 -3.06 3.48
N TYR A 93 -9.12 -3.34 4.75
CA TYR A 93 -9.94 -4.49 5.17
C TYR A 93 -10.58 -4.28 6.57
N PRO A 94 -11.74 -3.59 6.68
CA PRO A 94 -12.33 -3.21 7.97
C PRO A 94 -12.76 -4.38 8.86
N GLN A 95 -12.89 -5.61 8.33
CA GLN A 95 -13.25 -6.81 9.09
C GLN A 95 -12.02 -7.56 9.66
N ARG A 96 -10.86 -6.89 9.79
CA ARG A 96 -9.57 -7.45 10.29
C ARG A 96 -9.73 -8.44 11.43
N ASP A 97 -10.37 -8.03 12.52
CA ASP A 97 -10.42 -8.84 13.76
C ASP A 97 -11.26 -10.10 13.57
N SER A 98 -12.34 -10.03 12.80
CA SER A 98 -13.17 -11.18 12.42
C SER A 98 -12.43 -12.16 11.49
N LEU A 99 -11.63 -11.66 10.55
CA LEU A 99 -10.78 -12.47 9.68
C LEU A 99 -9.67 -13.15 10.49
N LEU A 100 -8.97 -12.42 11.35
CA LEU A 100 -7.95 -13.02 12.22
C LEU A 100 -8.58 -14.04 13.18
N ALA A 101 -9.82 -13.86 13.63
CA ALA A 101 -10.49 -14.83 14.51
C ALA A 101 -10.81 -16.19 13.84
N THR A 102 -10.96 -16.26 12.50
CA THR A 102 -11.17 -17.55 11.80
C THR A 102 -9.86 -18.29 11.49
N ILE A 103 -8.74 -17.57 11.43
CA ILE A 103 -7.43 -18.13 11.05
C ILE A 103 -6.72 -18.72 12.28
N LYS A 104 -6.55 -20.05 12.26
CA LYS A 104 -5.85 -20.83 13.30
C LYS A 104 -4.34 -20.93 13.10
N ASP A 105 -3.86 -20.92 11.86
CA ASP A 105 -2.43 -21.02 11.56
C ASP A 105 -1.71 -19.68 11.79
N GLU A 106 -0.67 -19.69 12.62
CA GLU A 106 0.06 -18.48 13.02
C GLU A 106 0.79 -17.83 11.84
N LYS A 107 1.32 -18.61 10.89
CA LYS A 107 1.99 -18.06 9.70
C LYS A 107 0.99 -17.30 8.81
N THR A 108 -0.22 -17.81 8.68
CA THR A 108 -1.31 -17.17 7.94
C THR A 108 -1.80 -15.91 8.66
N ARG A 109 -1.81 -15.87 10.00
CA ARG A 109 -2.07 -14.63 10.77
C ARG A 109 -0.97 -13.59 10.54
N ASP A 110 0.31 -13.96 10.65
CA ASP A 110 1.46 -13.10 10.35
C ASP A 110 1.39 -12.56 8.91
N PHE A 111 1.03 -13.41 7.94
CA PHE A 111 0.93 -13.02 6.54
C PHE A 111 -0.28 -12.10 6.26
N VAL A 112 -1.42 -12.28 6.93
CA VAL A 112 -2.53 -11.29 6.91
C VAL A 112 -2.09 -9.95 7.47
N ASN A 113 -1.34 -9.94 8.59
CA ASN A 113 -0.87 -8.72 9.21
C ASN A 113 0.12 -7.95 8.30
N ILE A 114 1.09 -8.66 7.71
CA ILE A 114 2.08 -8.08 6.78
C ILE A 114 1.41 -7.50 5.52
N ASN A 115 0.38 -8.15 4.99
CA ASN A 115 -0.31 -7.72 3.77
C ASN A 115 -1.54 -6.82 4.02
N TYR A 116 -1.82 -6.41 5.27
CA TYR A 116 -3.02 -5.64 5.62
C TYR A 116 -4.33 -6.24 5.06
N GLY A 117 -4.44 -7.57 5.10
CA GLY A 117 -5.57 -8.31 4.55
C GLY A 117 -5.20 -9.67 3.95
N PRO A 118 -6.20 -10.41 3.44
CA PRO A 118 -6.08 -11.80 2.98
C PRO A 118 -5.53 -11.97 1.54
N TRP A 119 -4.77 -11.00 1.03
CA TRP A 119 -4.29 -10.92 -0.36
C TRP A 119 -2.78 -10.69 -0.43
N ASP A 120 -2.05 -11.47 -1.24
CA ASP A 120 -0.59 -11.35 -1.37
C ASP A 120 -0.24 -10.13 -2.24
N ARG A 121 0.12 -9.02 -1.59
CA ARG A 121 0.45 -7.74 -2.25
C ARG A 121 1.64 -7.87 -3.21
N LEU A 122 2.56 -8.81 -2.94
CA LEU A 122 3.73 -9.12 -3.77
C LEU A 122 3.46 -10.29 -4.76
N ASN A 123 2.20 -10.65 -4.99
CA ASN A 123 1.77 -11.60 -6.02
C ASN A 123 0.39 -11.21 -6.59
N ASN A 124 0.30 -9.99 -7.11
CA ASN A 124 -0.89 -9.46 -7.78
C ASN A 124 -2.19 -9.57 -6.95
N GLU A 125 -2.11 -9.36 -5.63
CA GLU A 125 -3.25 -9.44 -4.70
C GLU A 125 -3.91 -10.83 -4.67
N LYS A 126 -3.14 -11.91 -4.94
CA LYS A 126 -3.67 -13.28 -4.92
C LYS A 126 -4.29 -13.60 -3.55
N PRO A 127 -5.57 -14.02 -3.46
CA PRO A 127 -6.17 -14.46 -2.21
C PRO A 127 -5.44 -15.68 -1.63
N PHE A 128 -5.21 -15.68 -0.33
CA PHE A 128 -4.54 -16.78 0.38
C PHE A 128 -5.31 -17.32 1.61
N VAL A 129 -6.54 -16.86 1.83
CA VAL A 129 -7.42 -17.37 2.90
C VAL A 129 -8.68 -18.00 2.28
N ALA A 130 -9.10 -19.15 2.80
CA ALA A 130 -10.26 -19.88 2.29
C ALA A 130 -11.55 -19.03 2.33
N GLY A 131 -12.33 -19.06 1.25
CA GLY A 131 -13.57 -18.28 1.10
C GLY A 131 -13.36 -16.80 0.70
N VAL A 132 -12.12 -16.31 0.62
CA VAL A 132 -11.82 -14.94 0.18
C VAL A 132 -11.72 -14.89 -1.35
N GLY A 133 -12.52 -14.02 -1.97
CA GLY A 133 -12.47 -13.73 -3.40
C GLY A 133 -11.37 -12.74 -3.80
N PRO A 134 -11.31 -12.31 -5.08
CA PRO A 134 -10.41 -11.25 -5.53
C PRO A 134 -10.55 -9.96 -4.71
N LYS A 135 -9.45 -9.23 -4.53
CA LYS A 135 -9.46 -7.93 -3.84
C LYS A 135 -10.31 -6.91 -4.63
N PRO A 136 -11.31 -6.23 -4.00
CA PRO A 136 -12.07 -5.19 -4.67
C PRO A 136 -11.19 -4.02 -5.11
N GLU A 137 -11.32 -3.55 -6.36
CA GLU A 137 -10.51 -2.43 -6.87
C GLU A 137 -10.66 -1.14 -6.05
N GLY A 138 -11.87 -0.85 -5.57
CA GLY A 138 -12.15 0.33 -4.74
C GLY A 138 -11.84 0.16 -3.24
N ALA A 139 -11.15 -0.92 -2.85
CA ALA A 139 -10.94 -1.33 -1.46
C ALA A 139 -12.22 -1.15 -0.61
N SER A 140 -12.17 -0.33 0.44
CA SER A 140 -13.35 0.08 1.22
C SER A 140 -13.71 1.57 1.06
N PHE A 141 -13.14 2.25 0.06
CA PHE A 141 -13.46 3.65 -0.26
C PHE A 141 -14.76 3.80 -1.07
N TYR A 142 -15.24 2.71 -1.66
CA TYR A 142 -16.43 2.66 -2.51
C TYR A 142 -17.33 1.48 -2.08
N PRO A 143 -18.64 1.49 -2.39
CA PRO A 143 -19.53 0.36 -2.11
C PRO A 143 -19.08 -0.90 -2.87
N TYR A 144 -18.97 -2.05 -2.19
CA TYR A 144 -18.55 -3.29 -2.84
C TYR A 144 -19.45 -3.65 -4.04
N GLY A 145 -18.83 -3.97 -5.18
CA GLY A 145 -19.51 -4.34 -6.41
C GLY A 145 -19.97 -3.17 -7.29
N ILE A 146 -19.71 -1.91 -6.91
CA ILE A 146 -20.01 -0.74 -7.75
C ILE A 146 -19.10 -0.68 -8.98
N THR A 147 -19.62 -0.24 -10.13
CA THR A 147 -18.80 -0.06 -11.35
C THR A 147 -18.23 1.36 -11.48
N LYS A 148 -17.22 1.55 -12.35
CA LYS A 148 -16.66 2.88 -12.64
C LYS A 148 -17.73 3.79 -13.26
N GLU A 149 -18.54 3.23 -14.16
CA GLU A 149 -19.61 3.94 -14.85
C GLU A 149 -20.75 4.38 -13.91
N GLU A 150 -21.04 3.65 -12.82
CA GLU A 150 -21.98 4.10 -11.77
C GLU A 150 -21.46 5.37 -11.08
N ILE A 151 -20.18 5.41 -10.71
CA ILE A 151 -19.55 6.57 -10.07
C ILE A 151 -19.44 7.75 -11.04
N GLU A 152 -18.97 7.52 -12.27
CA GLU A 152 -18.84 8.54 -13.31
C GLU A 152 -20.17 9.24 -13.63
N LYS A 153 -21.25 8.46 -13.75
CA LYS A 153 -22.61 8.97 -14.04
C LYS A 153 -23.30 9.56 -12.81
N SER A 154 -22.78 9.35 -11.60
CA SER A 154 -23.35 9.92 -10.38
C SER A 154 -23.26 11.45 -10.35
N THR A 155 -24.23 12.09 -9.70
CA THR A 155 -24.29 13.55 -9.47
C THR A 155 -23.53 13.99 -8.22
N LEU A 156 -22.71 13.11 -7.63
CA LEU A 156 -21.87 13.43 -6.47
C LEU A 156 -20.84 14.50 -6.84
N ALA A 157 -20.75 15.56 -6.03
CA ALA A 157 -19.75 16.61 -6.22
C ALA A 157 -18.33 16.07 -6.00
N ASP A 158 -18.10 15.34 -4.91
CA ASP A 158 -16.79 14.78 -4.55
C ASP A 158 -16.63 13.31 -4.99
N LYS A 159 -16.95 12.97 -6.24
CA LYS A 159 -16.78 11.57 -6.72
C LYS A 159 -15.31 11.15 -6.91
N PHE A 160 -14.40 12.11 -7.04
CA PHE A 160 -12.96 11.89 -7.32
C PHE A 160 -12.01 12.65 -6.37
N GLY A 161 -12.47 13.09 -5.19
CA GLY A 161 -11.63 13.81 -4.22
C GLY A 161 -10.70 12.89 -3.43
N ALA A 162 -9.63 13.45 -2.85
CA ALA A 162 -8.68 12.66 -2.07
C ALA A 162 -9.24 12.14 -0.74
N TYR A 163 -10.05 12.94 -0.05
CA TYR A 163 -10.32 12.79 1.39
C TYR A 163 -11.78 12.43 1.73
N SER A 164 -12.43 11.59 0.92
CA SER A 164 -13.78 11.08 1.22
C SER A 164 -13.98 9.65 0.73
N VAL A 165 -14.91 8.93 1.36
CA VAL A 165 -15.43 7.66 0.83
C VAL A 165 -16.77 7.91 0.12
N ILE A 166 -17.15 7.00 -0.78
CA ILE A 166 -18.51 6.90 -1.30
C ILE A 166 -19.23 5.77 -0.57
N GLN A 167 -20.42 6.05 -0.06
CA GLN A 167 -21.31 5.07 0.58
C GLN A 167 -22.61 4.94 -0.22
N LYS A 168 -23.30 3.81 -0.06
CA LYS A 168 -24.60 3.50 -0.68
C LYS A 168 -25.58 3.18 0.45
N ASP A 169 -26.65 3.95 0.58
CA ASP A 169 -27.65 3.74 1.63
C ASP A 169 -28.61 2.58 1.29
N SER A 170 -29.53 2.27 2.21
CA SER A 170 -30.53 1.19 2.04
C SER A 170 -31.54 1.43 0.93
N THR A 171 -31.63 2.65 0.38
CA THR A 171 -32.43 2.99 -0.81
C THR A 171 -31.64 2.84 -2.11
N GLY A 172 -30.34 2.51 -2.02
CA GLY A 172 -29.41 2.43 -3.15
C GLY A 172 -28.84 3.78 -3.57
N LYS A 173 -29.15 4.87 -2.86
CA LYS A 173 -28.65 6.21 -3.15
C LYS A 173 -27.20 6.34 -2.68
N LEU A 174 -26.38 6.99 -3.49
CA LEU A 174 -24.98 7.27 -3.17
C LEU A 174 -24.81 8.58 -2.39
N SER A 175 -23.80 8.62 -1.52
CA SER A 175 -23.35 9.82 -0.81
C SER A 175 -21.82 9.83 -0.64
N THR A 176 -21.23 11.00 -0.46
CA THR A 176 -19.80 11.19 -0.12
C THR A 176 -19.67 11.56 1.36
N VAL A 177 -18.80 10.86 2.09
CA VAL A 177 -18.53 11.13 3.51
C VAL A 177 -17.06 11.51 3.69
N PRO A 178 -16.74 12.76 4.10
CA PRO A 178 -15.36 13.19 4.34
C PRO A 178 -14.67 12.37 5.44
N TYR A 179 -13.35 12.19 5.34
CA TYR A 179 -12.60 11.39 6.29
C TYR A 179 -12.63 11.98 7.71
N HIS A 180 -12.53 13.31 7.87
CA HIS A 180 -12.64 13.97 9.18
C HIS A 180 -14.00 13.76 9.87
N ILE A 181 -15.04 13.40 9.12
CA ILE A 181 -16.36 13.03 9.66
C ILE A 181 -16.43 11.53 9.94
N LEU A 182 -15.98 10.69 9.00
CA LEU A 182 -16.05 9.22 9.11
C LEU A 182 -15.20 8.66 10.26
N PHE A 183 -14.03 9.27 10.50
CA PHE A 183 -13.02 8.82 11.45
C PHE A 183 -12.77 9.86 12.57
N ALA A 184 -13.79 10.64 12.91
CA ALA A 184 -13.66 11.81 13.77
C ALA A 184 -13.03 11.51 15.15
N GLY A 185 -13.33 10.35 15.76
CA GLY A 185 -12.79 9.98 17.07
C GLY A 185 -11.30 9.65 17.04
N GLU A 186 -10.88 8.89 16.03
CA GLU A 186 -9.50 8.55 15.73
C GLU A 186 -8.67 9.80 15.39
N LEU A 187 -9.18 10.62 14.48
CA LEU A 187 -8.50 11.83 14.02
C LEU A 187 -8.42 12.89 15.13
N GLN A 188 -9.43 12.99 16.00
CA GLN A 188 -9.35 13.84 17.19
C GLN A 188 -8.32 13.32 18.22
N ARG A 189 -8.18 11.99 18.41
CA ARG A 189 -7.07 11.43 19.21
C ARG A 189 -5.71 11.80 18.61
N ALA A 190 -5.50 11.55 17.31
CA ALA A 190 -4.25 11.85 16.62
C ALA A 190 -3.90 13.35 16.65
N SER A 191 -4.88 14.23 16.36
CA SER A 191 -4.76 15.68 16.49
C SER A 191 -4.31 16.11 17.89
N SER A 192 -4.88 15.50 18.93
CA SER A 192 -4.54 15.80 20.32
C SER A 192 -3.12 15.35 20.69
N LEU A 193 -2.63 14.23 20.15
CA LEU A 193 -1.25 13.75 20.33
C LEU A 193 -0.23 14.66 19.61
N LEU A 194 -0.52 15.07 18.37
CA LEU A 194 0.32 16.00 17.62
C LEU A 194 0.39 17.39 18.29
N LYS A 195 -0.72 17.89 18.86
CA LYS A 195 -0.72 19.14 19.64
C LYS A 195 0.08 19.04 20.94
N GLN A 196 0.02 17.91 21.65
CA GLN A 196 0.88 17.65 22.81
C GLN A 196 2.37 17.61 22.42
N ALA A 197 2.71 16.97 21.30
CA ALA A 197 4.06 17.01 20.74
C ALA A 197 4.51 18.43 20.38
N ALA A 198 3.62 19.24 19.80
CA ALA A 198 3.91 20.63 19.43
C ALA A 198 4.17 21.55 20.64
N LEU A 199 3.53 21.29 21.79
CA LEU A 199 3.84 22.01 23.04
C LEU A 199 5.28 21.76 23.49
N ILE A 200 5.75 20.51 23.38
CA ILE A 200 7.10 20.07 23.80
C ILE A 200 8.19 20.47 22.79
N ALA A 201 7.85 20.64 21.51
CA ALA A 201 8.81 20.91 20.44
C ALA A 201 9.65 22.18 20.66
N GLU A 202 10.94 22.10 20.36
CA GLU A 202 11.88 23.24 20.45
C GLU A 202 12.10 23.90 19.08
N ASP A 203 12.15 23.11 18.00
CA ASP A 203 12.23 23.61 16.63
C ASP A 203 10.90 24.27 16.21
N ALA A 204 10.96 25.52 15.78
CA ALA A 204 9.79 26.31 15.42
C ALA A 204 9.09 25.83 14.14
N GLY A 205 9.83 25.21 13.21
CA GLY A 205 9.26 24.59 12.00
C GLY A 205 8.46 23.34 12.36
N LEU A 206 9.04 22.46 13.17
CA LEU A 206 8.36 21.27 13.71
C LEU A 206 7.12 21.67 14.53
N LYS A 207 7.21 22.71 15.37
CA LYS A 207 6.07 23.23 16.12
C LYS A 207 4.95 23.79 15.23
N LYS A 208 5.30 24.56 14.20
CA LYS A 208 4.35 25.08 13.19
C LYS A 208 3.65 23.92 12.48
N TYR A 209 4.42 22.96 11.98
CA TYR A 209 3.92 21.82 11.23
C TYR A 209 3.02 20.91 12.07
N LEU A 210 3.44 20.50 13.28
CA LEU A 210 2.66 19.61 14.14
C LEU A 210 1.27 20.20 14.48
N ASN A 211 1.18 21.51 14.76
CA ASN A 211 -0.12 22.15 14.97
C ASN A 211 -0.98 22.15 13.70
N LEU A 212 -0.42 22.59 12.56
CA LEU A 212 -1.17 22.67 11.30
C LEU A 212 -1.62 21.30 10.79
N ARG A 213 -0.80 20.25 10.96
CA ARG A 213 -1.18 18.88 10.59
C ARG A 213 -2.22 18.31 11.56
N ALA A 214 -2.17 18.67 12.85
CA ALA A 214 -3.20 18.32 13.81
C ALA A 214 -4.56 18.94 13.47
N ASP A 215 -4.59 20.18 12.97
CA ASP A 215 -5.83 20.83 12.51
C ASP A 215 -6.30 20.25 11.16
N ALA A 216 -5.36 19.96 10.24
CA ALA A 216 -5.67 19.33 8.96
C ALA A 216 -6.34 17.95 9.12
N LEU A 217 -5.86 17.10 10.04
CA LEU A 217 -6.44 15.79 10.32
C LEU A 217 -7.93 15.84 10.73
N VAL A 218 -8.42 16.97 11.27
CA VAL A 218 -9.84 17.14 11.68
C VAL A 218 -10.61 18.11 10.78
N THR A 219 -10.07 18.47 9.62
CA THR A 219 -10.70 19.39 8.65
C THR A 219 -10.51 18.98 7.17
N ASP A 220 -9.74 17.92 6.91
CA ASP A 220 -9.26 17.48 5.58
C ASP A 220 -8.53 18.56 4.75
N ASN A 221 -8.05 19.65 5.38
CA ASN A 221 -7.34 20.75 4.73
C ASN A 221 -5.82 20.70 4.95
N PHE A 222 -5.14 19.84 4.19
CA PHE A 222 -3.73 19.53 4.38
C PHE A 222 -2.74 20.60 3.87
N THR A 223 -3.08 21.37 2.84
CA THR A 223 -2.16 22.25 2.10
C THR A 223 -1.29 23.18 2.98
N ALA A 224 -1.88 23.80 4.02
CA ALA A 224 -1.14 24.68 4.92
C ALA A 224 -0.10 23.90 5.78
N SER A 225 -0.43 22.67 6.16
CA SER A 225 0.49 21.77 6.86
C SER A 225 1.57 21.21 5.93
N ASP A 226 1.26 21.00 4.65
CA ASP A 226 2.20 20.44 3.66
C ASP A 226 3.30 21.45 3.31
N TYR A 227 2.94 22.72 3.13
CA TYR A 227 3.93 23.80 3.04
C TYR A 227 4.75 23.94 4.33
N ALA A 228 4.14 23.79 5.50
CA ALA A 228 4.87 23.82 6.77
C ALA A 228 5.83 22.62 6.96
N TRP A 229 5.50 21.45 6.42
CA TRP A 229 6.39 20.29 6.36
C TRP A 229 7.56 20.56 5.41
N LEU A 230 7.27 21.04 4.19
CA LEU A 230 8.29 21.42 3.21
C LEU A 230 9.23 22.51 3.72
N ASP A 231 8.76 23.44 4.56
CA ASP A 231 9.57 24.47 5.22
C ASP A 231 10.64 23.88 6.18
N MET A 232 10.45 22.68 6.76
CA MET A 232 11.29 22.16 7.84
C MET A 232 12.72 21.80 7.39
N LYS A 233 13.71 22.63 7.78
CA LYS A 233 15.14 22.41 7.47
C LYS A 233 15.99 21.96 8.67
N THR A 234 15.67 22.43 9.87
CA THR A 234 16.52 22.33 11.08
C THR A 234 16.10 21.25 12.07
N ASN A 235 14.89 20.71 11.91
CA ASN A 235 14.22 19.75 12.78
C ASN A 235 15.05 18.49 13.10
N GLY A 236 14.96 17.98 14.33
CA GLY A 236 15.58 16.72 14.76
C GLY A 236 14.74 15.50 14.37
N LEU A 237 13.45 15.54 14.71
CA LEU A 237 12.44 14.61 14.24
C LEU A 237 11.84 15.10 12.92
N ASP A 238 11.57 14.18 12.00
CA ASP A 238 10.72 14.40 10.83
C ASP A 238 9.52 13.47 10.93
N ILE A 239 8.35 13.89 10.44
CA ILE A 239 7.15 13.06 10.45
C ILE A 239 6.29 13.33 9.22
N ILE A 240 5.83 12.26 8.58
CA ILE A 240 4.71 12.27 7.65
C ILE A 240 3.57 11.53 8.36
N ILE A 241 2.36 12.07 8.37
CA ILE A 241 1.20 11.47 9.06
C ILE A 241 -0.11 11.98 8.45
N GLY A 242 -1.01 11.09 8.04
CA GLY A 242 -2.31 11.44 7.45
C GLY A 242 -2.62 10.66 6.17
N PRO A 243 -3.62 11.11 5.38
CA PRO A 243 -4.05 10.41 4.18
C PRO A 243 -3.26 10.90 2.95
N ILE A 244 -2.27 10.12 2.49
CA ILE A 244 -1.25 10.55 1.52
C ILE A 244 -1.41 9.86 0.15
N GLU A 245 -1.08 8.57 0.06
CA GLU A 245 -0.95 7.86 -1.22
C GLU A 245 -2.26 7.20 -1.68
N ASN A 246 -2.51 7.15 -2.99
CA ASN A 246 -3.78 6.71 -3.58
C ASN A 246 -3.76 5.33 -4.26
N TYR A 247 -2.67 4.57 -4.16
CA TYR A 247 -2.50 3.27 -4.83
C TYR A 247 -3.41 2.13 -4.32
N GLU A 248 -4.06 2.32 -3.18
CA GLU A 248 -5.05 1.36 -2.64
C GLU A 248 -6.40 1.48 -3.37
N ASP A 249 -6.71 2.67 -3.92
CA ASP A 249 -7.83 2.90 -4.83
C ASP A 249 -7.42 2.52 -6.26
N LYS A 250 -7.60 1.25 -6.61
CA LYS A 250 -7.37 0.75 -7.98
C LYS A 250 -8.57 1.01 -8.91
N LEU A 251 -9.67 1.56 -8.37
CA LEU A 251 -10.86 1.91 -9.13
C LEU A 251 -10.63 3.21 -9.90
N PHE A 252 -10.18 4.28 -9.22
CA PHE A 252 -9.94 5.60 -9.81
C PHE A 252 -8.56 6.21 -9.52
N ASN A 253 -7.77 5.63 -8.61
CA ASN A 253 -6.51 6.20 -8.11
C ASN A 253 -6.70 7.65 -7.62
N ALA A 254 -7.82 7.90 -6.93
CA ALA A 254 -8.26 9.19 -6.44
C ALA A 254 -8.24 9.26 -4.90
N ARG A 255 -8.75 8.23 -4.23
CA ARG A 255 -8.90 8.22 -2.75
C ARG A 255 -7.57 7.92 -2.07
N THR A 256 -7.18 8.75 -1.09
CA THR A 256 -5.90 8.61 -0.40
C THR A 256 -5.99 7.76 0.86
N SER A 257 -4.90 7.07 1.18
CA SER A 257 -4.81 6.09 2.25
C SER A 257 -4.06 6.67 3.45
N TYR A 258 -4.49 6.34 4.66
CA TYR A 258 -3.80 6.75 5.88
C TYR A 258 -2.44 6.05 6.02
N GLU A 259 -1.41 6.82 6.34
CA GLU A 259 -0.06 6.33 6.59
C GLU A 259 0.67 7.20 7.63
N ALA A 260 1.78 6.68 8.15
CA ALA A 260 2.69 7.45 8.99
C ALA A 260 4.15 6.98 8.88
N TYR A 261 5.07 7.94 8.87
CA TYR A 261 6.50 7.74 8.98
C TYR A 261 7.04 8.62 10.11
N VAL A 262 7.50 8.02 11.22
CA VAL A 262 8.16 8.74 12.32
C VAL A 262 9.67 8.56 12.19
N LEU A 263 10.39 9.64 11.90
CA LEU A 263 11.78 9.60 11.43
C LEU A 263 12.72 10.45 12.29
N ILE A 264 13.99 10.07 12.34
CA ILE A 264 15.08 10.92 12.84
C ILE A 264 15.86 11.44 11.63
N LYS A 265 16.04 12.76 11.55
CA LYS A 265 16.66 13.42 10.40
C LYS A 265 18.17 13.28 10.45
N ASP A 266 18.76 12.50 9.53
CA ASP A 266 20.21 12.45 9.39
C ASP A 266 20.73 13.78 8.81
N LYS A 267 21.20 14.65 9.69
CA LYS A 267 21.67 16.00 9.35
C LYS A 267 23.00 15.99 8.60
N GLU A 268 23.80 14.92 8.72
CA GLU A 268 25.07 14.81 7.99
C GLU A 268 24.83 14.42 6.53
N TRP A 269 24.06 13.37 6.28
CA TRP A 269 23.66 12.97 4.93
C TRP A 269 22.79 14.03 4.25
N SER A 270 21.88 14.70 4.98
CA SER A 270 21.15 15.86 4.46
C SER A 270 22.11 16.95 3.92
N LYS A 271 23.18 17.27 4.66
CA LYS A 271 24.22 18.22 4.22
C LYS A 271 25.01 17.71 3.01
N ARG A 272 25.33 16.41 2.94
CA ARG A 272 25.99 15.77 1.79
C ARG A 272 25.13 15.82 0.52
N LEU A 273 23.80 15.71 0.65
CA LEU A 273 22.84 15.72 -0.45
C LEU A 273 22.49 17.13 -0.97
N ALA A 274 22.65 18.18 -0.15
CA ALA A 274 22.32 19.56 -0.50
C ALA A 274 23.00 20.10 -1.78
N LYS A 275 24.08 19.46 -2.26
CA LYS A 275 24.71 19.76 -3.55
C LYS A 275 23.81 19.45 -4.75
N TYR A 276 22.98 18.39 -4.69
CA TYR A 276 22.13 17.97 -5.80
C TYR A 276 20.97 18.93 -6.05
N VAL A 277 20.47 19.59 -5.00
CA VAL A 277 19.44 20.64 -5.11
C VAL A 277 19.90 21.78 -6.03
N LYS A 278 21.21 22.10 -6.02
CA LYS A 278 21.80 23.13 -6.90
C LYS A 278 21.85 22.71 -8.38
N MET A 279 21.74 21.42 -8.67
CA MET A 279 21.79 20.88 -10.04
C MET A 279 20.41 20.86 -10.72
N LEU A 280 19.31 20.99 -9.95
CA LEU A 280 17.94 20.89 -10.48
C LEU A 280 17.64 21.84 -11.66
N PRO A 281 18.07 23.12 -11.68
CA PRO A 281 17.82 24.00 -12.82
C PRO A 281 18.56 23.57 -14.10
N GLU A 282 19.75 22.97 -13.95
CA GLU A 282 20.53 22.45 -15.08
C GLU A 282 19.93 21.15 -15.61
N LEU A 283 19.50 20.25 -14.71
CA LEU A 283 18.81 19.00 -15.07
C LEU A 283 17.51 19.30 -15.84
N GLN A 284 16.69 20.25 -15.35
CA GLN A 284 15.47 20.72 -16.02
C GLN A 284 15.76 21.24 -17.45
N LYS A 285 16.75 22.12 -17.59
CA LYS A 285 17.20 22.65 -18.89
C LYS A 285 17.72 21.56 -19.84
N ASN A 286 18.32 20.51 -19.31
CA ASN A 286 18.96 19.43 -20.08
C ASN A 286 18.08 18.19 -20.29
N LEU A 287 16.82 18.16 -19.84
CA LEU A 287 15.88 17.06 -20.10
C LEU A 287 15.83 16.68 -21.60
N PRO A 288 15.76 15.39 -21.96
CA PRO A 288 15.78 14.92 -23.36
C PRO A 288 14.39 15.06 -24.05
N VAL A 289 13.78 16.25 -23.93
CA VAL A 289 12.44 16.57 -24.44
C VAL A 289 12.46 17.85 -25.27
N ALA A 290 11.38 18.09 -26.04
CA ALA A 290 11.20 19.34 -26.78
C ALA A 290 11.24 20.56 -25.84
N ALA A 291 11.86 21.67 -26.29
CA ALA A 291 12.14 22.84 -25.45
C ALA A 291 10.91 23.41 -24.70
N LYS A 292 9.71 23.32 -25.30
CA LYS A 292 8.43 23.73 -24.70
C LYS A 292 7.97 22.93 -23.46
N TYR A 293 8.72 21.89 -23.07
CA TYR A 293 8.48 21.07 -21.88
C TYR A 293 9.62 21.17 -20.85
N LYS A 294 10.53 22.16 -20.99
CA LYS A 294 11.70 22.35 -20.11
C LYS A 294 11.63 23.58 -19.21
N THR A 295 10.48 24.23 -19.16
CA THR A 295 10.16 25.33 -18.23
C THR A 295 9.60 24.73 -16.96
#